data_AF-A0A1C4TDF5-F1
#
_entry.id   AF-A0A1C4TDF5-F1
#
_cell.length_a   1.000
_cell.length_b   1.000
_cell.length_c   1.000
_cell.angle_alpha   90.00
_cell.angle_beta   90.00
_cell.angle_gamma   90.00
#
_symmetry.space_group_name_H-M   'P 1'
#
loop_
_entity.id
_entity.type
_entity.pdbx_description
1 polymer ?
#
loop_
_entity_poly.entity_id
_entity_poly.type
_entity_poly.pdbx_seq_one_letter_code
_entity_poly.pdbx_strand_id
1 'polypeptide(L)'
;MRISVGVGALALALTGCGSDGGGSGDQGGKGAVERTLALMDDQQRVAAGDSLDVEVLDNDSVTLESGERAGLLAAYDPAELTLTIDTEPSNGSVSVSSATVTYTARDGYAGEDELTYEVSVKGTAVPAATAVVRITVTAPAS
;
A
#
# COMPACT_ATOMS: atom_id res chain seq x y z
N MET A 1 -10.20 -27.17 13.14
CA MET A 1 -9.75 -25.84 13.58
C MET A 1 -8.24 -25.89 13.76
N ARG A 2 -7.48 -25.45 12.76
CA ARG A 2 -6.01 -25.43 12.80
C ARG A 2 -5.60 -24.01 13.14
N ILE A 3 -5.00 -23.85 14.32
CA ILE A 3 -4.47 -22.57 14.81
C ILE A 3 -3.04 -22.49 14.28
N SER A 4 -2.81 -21.59 13.34
CA SER A 4 -1.46 -21.27 12.86
C SER A 4 -0.90 -20.13 13.72
N VAL A 5 0.02 -20.46 14.62
CA VAL A 5 0.84 -19.50 15.35
C VAL A 5 2.14 -19.34 14.57
N GLY A 6 2.33 -18.20 13.91
CA GLY A 6 3.61 -17.83 13.30
C GLY A 6 4.50 -17.16 14.34
N VAL A 7 5.36 -17.95 14.99
CA VAL A 7 6.40 -17.46 15.92
C VAL A 7 7.54 -16.86 15.11
N GLY A 8 7.94 -15.64 15.48
CA GLY A 8 9.08 -14.93 14.91
C GLY A 8 10.42 -15.60 15.20
N ALA A 9 11.34 -15.51 14.25
CA ALA A 9 12.73 -15.86 14.42
C ALA A 9 13.56 -14.57 14.53
N LEU A 10 13.82 -14.14 15.76
CA LEU A 10 14.87 -13.17 16.07
C LEU A 10 16.18 -13.95 16.25
N ALA A 11 17.04 -13.96 15.23
CA ALA A 11 18.37 -14.55 15.33
C ALA A 11 19.36 -13.50 15.88
N LEU A 12 19.67 -13.57 17.18
CA LEU A 12 20.86 -12.93 17.74
C LEU A 12 22.04 -13.88 17.61
N ALA A 13 22.94 -13.62 16.66
CA ALA A 13 24.26 -14.26 16.62
C ALA A 13 25.21 -13.48 17.54
N LEU A 14 25.57 -14.06 18.68
CA LEU A 14 26.66 -13.62 19.54
C LEU A 14 27.81 -14.62 19.43
N THR A 15 28.79 -14.32 18.59
CA THR A 15 30.07 -15.03 18.58
C THR A 15 31.20 -14.06 18.26
N GLY A 16 32.18 -13.99 19.17
CA GLY A 16 33.58 -13.80 18.79
C GLY A 16 34.23 -12.49 19.21
N CYS A 17 34.76 -12.44 20.43
CA CYS A 17 35.83 -11.52 20.80
C CYS A 17 37.17 -12.12 20.30
N GLY A 18 37.93 -11.37 19.51
CA GLY A 18 39.25 -11.75 18.99
C GLY A 18 39.95 -10.57 18.30
N SER A 19 41.21 -10.35 18.65
CA SER A 19 41.94 -9.07 18.68
C SER A 19 42.61 -8.60 17.37
N ASP A 20 42.81 -7.28 17.31
CA ASP A 20 43.88 -6.46 16.68
C ASP A 20 44.44 -6.81 15.29
N GLY A 21 44.29 -5.85 14.37
CA GLY A 21 45.06 -5.76 13.13
C GLY A 21 44.59 -4.61 12.25
N GLY A 22 45.33 -3.50 12.24
CA GLY A 22 45.01 -2.29 11.48
C GLY A 22 44.89 -2.53 9.97
N GLY A 23 43.84 -1.93 9.39
CA GLY A 23 43.62 -1.83 7.96
C GLY A 23 42.68 -0.67 7.70
N SER A 24 43.24 0.45 7.23
CA SER A 24 42.49 1.58 6.70
C SER A 24 41.65 1.11 5.53
N GLY A 25 40.37 0.94 5.79
CA GLY A 25 39.33 0.68 4.80
C GLY A 25 38.04 1.22 5.36
N ASP A 26 37.86 2.54 5.29
CA ASP A 26 36.53 3.15 5.35
C ASP A 26 35.78 2.71 4.07
N GLN A 27 35.40 1.44 4.01
CA GLN A 27 34.26 1.04 3.20
C GLN A 27 33.04 1.31 4.05
N GLY A 28 32.69 2.58 4.13
CA GLY A 28 31.34 3.03 4.39
C GLY A 28 30.42 2.53 3.27
N GLY A 29 30.20 1.22 3.21
CA GLY A 29 29.05 0.61 2.60
C GLY A 29 27.83 0.99 3.45
N LYS A 30 27.48 2.28 3.44
CA LYS A 30 26.13 2.73 3.71
C LYS A 30 25.30 2.06 2.63
N GLY A 31 24.74 0.89 2.91
CA GLY A 31 23.77 0.26 2.00
C GLY A 31 22.76 1.32 1.62
N ALA A 32 22.65 1.64 0.34
CA ALA A 32 21.64 2.57 -0.12
C ALA A 32 20.29 1.98 0.30
N VAL A 33 19.49 2.75 1.02
CA VAL A 33 18.11 2.32 1.31
C VAL A 33 17.38 2.37 -0.01
N GLU A 34 16.87 1.25 -0.49
CA GLU A 34 16.04 1.24 -1.68
C GLU A 34 14.70 1.91 -1.36
N ARG A 35 14.20 2.72 -2.29
CA ARG A 35 12.86 3.29 -2.14
C ARG A 35 11.84 2.17 -2.11
N THR A 36 10.86 2.28 -1.24
CA THR A 36 9.81 1.25 -1.10
C THR A 36 8.47 1.90 -0.84
N LEU A 37 7.48 1.56 -1.67
CA LEU A 37 6.09 1.93 -1.42
C LEU A 37 5.53 1.13 -0.23
N ALA A 38 4.78 1.80 0.61
CA ALA A 38 4.04 1.18 1.71
C ALA A 38 2.61 1.71 1.64
N LEU A 39 1.80 1.00 0.86
CA LEU A 39 0.38 1.26 0.73
C LEU A 39 -0.39 0.70 1.93
N MET A 40 -1.50 1.31 2.28
CA MET A 40 -2.38 0.93 3.37
C MET A 40 -3.77 0.60 2.84
N ASP A 41 -4.39 -0.43 3.44
CA ASP A 41 -5.76 -0.77 3.10
C ASP A 41 -6.72 0.36 3.49
N ASP A 42 -7.74 0.57 2.67
CA ASP A 42 -8.80 1.54 2.90
C ASP A 42 -10.10 0.87 3.33
N GLN A 43 -10.89 1.60 4.10
CA GLN A 43 -12.22 1.18 4.51
C GLN A 43 -13.21 2.31 4.31
N GLN A 44 -14.29 2.01 3.61
CA GLN A 44 -15.33 2.97 3.28
C GLN A 44 -16.73 2.40 3.42
N ARG A 45 -17.72 3.29 3.42
CA ARG A 45 -19.13 2.94 3.47
C ARG A 45 -19.91 3.75 2.45
N VAL A 46 -20.84 3.11 1.77
CA VAL A 46 -21.71 3.75 0.76
C VAL A 46 -23.09 3.11 0.80
N ALA A 47 -24.13 3.81 0.36
CA ALA A 47 -25.46 3.22 0.21
C ALA A 47 -25.57 2.47 -1.13
N ALA A 48 -26.46 1.47 -1.19
CA ALA A 48 -26.75 0.75 -2.42
C ALA A 48 -27.17 1.72 -3.52
N GLY A 49 -26.60 1.56 -4.72
CA GLY A 49 -26.89 2.41 -5.88
C GLY A 49 -26.13 3.75 -5.92
N ASP A 50 -25.47 4.14 -4.83
CA ASP A 50 -24.67 5.38 -4.76
C ASP A 50 -23.22 5.16 -5.22
N SER A 51 -22.58 6.28 -5.58
CA SER A 51 -21.14 6.33 -5.89
C SER A 51 -20.37 7.04 -4.77
N LEU A 52 -19.12 6.62 -4.58
CA LEU A 52 -18.17 7.18 -3.63
C LEU A 52 -16.80 7.33 -4.30
N ASP A 53 -16.21 8.52 -4.16
CA ASP A 53 -14.81 8.75 -4.48
C ASP A 53 -13.96 8.36 -3.25
N VAL A 54 -12.97 7.50 -3.49
CA VAL A 54 -12.05 6.99 -2.48
C VAL A 54 -10.64 7.53 -2.78
N GLU A 55 -10.12 8.31 -1.83
CA GLU A 55 -8.76 8.85 -1.85
C GLU A 55 -7.77 7.81 -1.30
N VAL A 56 -7.56 6.75 -2.09
CA VAL A 56 -6.79 5.55 -1.68
C VAL A 56 -5.30 5.81 -1.39
N LEU A 57 -4.78 6.98 -1.73
CA LEU A 57 -3.34 7.30 -1.58
C LEU A 57 -3.04 8.21 -0.39
N ASP A 58 -4.06 8.67 0.35
CA ASP A 58 -3.90 9.69 1.40
C ASP A 58 -3.19 9.14 2.65
N ASN A 59 -3.41 7.86 2.96
CA ASN A 59 -2.76 7.14 4.06
C ASN A 59 -1.48 6.39 3.61
N ASP A 60 -1.14 6.49 2.33
CA ASP A 60 0.00 5.79 1.75
C ASP A 60 1.30 6.55 1.95
N SER A 61 2.41 5.83 1.79
CA SER A 61 3.73 6.40 2.02
C SER A 61 4.82 5.73 1.19
N VAL A 62 5.99 6.35 1.21
CA VAL A 62 7.20 5.83 0.60
C VAL A 62 8.37 5.99 1.58
N THR A 63 9.22 4.98 1.67
CA THR A 63 10.55 5.11 2.27
C THR A 63 11.50 5.67 1.21
N LEU A 64 12.20 6.75 1.52
CA LEU A 64 13.17 7.41 0.63
C LEU A 64 14.57 6.78 0.76
N GLU A 65 15.48 7.14 -0.14
CA GLU A 65 16.88 6.70 -0.10
C GLU A 65 17.63 7.18 1.15
N SER A 66 17.15 8.26 1.76
CA SER A 66 17.62 8.75 3.06
C SER A 66 17.25 7.81 4.23
N GLY A 67 16.34 6.86 4.00
CA GLY A 67 15.70 6.05 5.03
C GLY A 67 14.52 6.73 5.73
N GLU A 68 14.19 7.97 5.37
CA GLU A 68 13.03 8.68 5.91
C GLU A 68 11.73 8.17 5.26
N ARG A 69 10.63 8.16 6.03
CA ARG A 69 9.29 7.87 5.52
C ARG A 69 8.56 9.18 5.24
N ALA A 70 8.02 9.33 4.04
CA ALA A 70 7.17 10.45 3.64
C ALA A 70 5.79 9.96 3.18
N GLY A 71 4.76 10.80 3.31
CA GLY A 71 3.46 10.52 2.70
C GLY A 71 3.60 10.44 1.18
N LEU A 72 2.84 9.54 0.54
CA LEU A 72 3.05 9.24 -0.88
C LEU A 72 2.79 10.48 -1.75
N LEU A 73 1.67 11.17 -1.51
CA LEU A 73 1.30 12.41 -2.19
C LEU A 73 2.14 13.64 -1.78
N ALA A 74 2.97 13.52 -0.74
CA ALA A 74 3.97 14.54 -0.40
C ALA A 74 5.31 14.30 -1.13
N ALA A 75 5.60 13.05 -1.50
CA ALA A 75 6.83 12.67 -2.18
C ALA A 75 6.72 12.68 -3.71
N TYR A 76 5.52 12.48 -4.25
CA TYR A 76 5.27 12.42 -5.69
C TYR A 76 4.04 13.24 -6.07
N ASP A 77 4.09 13.87 -7.24
CA ASP A 77 2.89 14.47 -7.83
C ASP A 77 1.92 13.34 -8.28
N PRO A 78 0.59 13.49 -8.11
CA PRO A 78 -0.38 12.51 -8.59
C PRO A 78 -0.20 12.11 -10.07
N ALA A 79 0.31 13.00 -10.93
CA ALA A 79 0.58 12.72 -12.33
C ALA A 79 1.77 11.77 -12.55
N GLU A 80 2.68 11.65 -11.58
CA GLU A 80 3.80 10.71 -11.59
C GLU A 80 3.38 9.30 -11.14
N LEU A 81 2.22 9.17 -10.50
CA LEU A 81 1.69 7.91 -10.05
C LEU A 81 0.81 7.27 -11.14
N THR A 82 0.86 5.95 -11.20
CA THR A 82 -0.10 5.15 -11.97
C THR A 82 -0.86 4.29 -10.98
N LEU A 83 -2.18 4.45 -10.95
CA LEU A 83 -3.10 3.68 -10.15
C LEU A 83 -3.90 2.77 -11.09
N THR A 84 -3.91 1.47 -10.82
CA THR A 84 -4.65 0.47 -11.60
C THR A 84 -5.43 -0.48 -10.71
N ILE A 85 -6.56 -0.98 -11.22
CA ILE A 85 -7.35 -2.02 -10.54
C ILE A 85 -6.81 -3.38 -10.95
N ASP A 86 -6.30 -4.14 -9.99
CA ASP A 86 -5.81 -5.51 -10.18
C ASP A 86 -6.95 -6.53 -10.03
N THR A 87 -7.84 -6.31 -9.07
CA THR A 87 -9.05 -7.12 -8.84
C THR A 87 -10.27 -6.23 -8.71
N GLU A 88 -11.24 -6.41 -9.61
CA GLU A 88 -12.54 -5.72 -9.59
C GLU A 88 -13.43 -6.20 -8.43
N PRO A 89 -14.32 -5.35 -7.90
CA PRO A 89 -15.29 -5.75 -6.91
C PRO A 89 -16.40 -6.64 -7.48
N SER A 90 -17.03 -7.41 -6.61
CA SER A 90 -18.08 -8.37 -6.99
C SER A 90 -19.49 -7.77 -6.97
N ASN A 91 -19.70 -6.68 -6.21
CA ASN A 91 -21.02 -6.09 -5.98
C ASN A 91 -21.06 -4.58 -6.23
N GLY A 92 -20.19 -4.10 -7.11
CA GLY A 92 -20.14 -2.74 -7.60
C GLY A 92 -19.34 -2.66 -8.89
N SER A 93 -19.02 -1.45 -9.30
CA SER A 93 -18.12 -1.17 -10.43
C SER A 93 -17.15 -0.06 -10.07
N VAL A 94 -15.97 -0.09 -10.68
CA VAL A 94 -14.92 0.88 -10.41
C VAL A 94 -14.54 1.63 -11.67
N SER A 95 -14.19 2.90 -11.49
CA SER A 95 -13.41 3.66 -12.46
C SER A 95 -12.28 4.38 -11.76
N VAL A 96 -11.16 4.54 -12.46
CA VAL A 96 -9.99 5.24 -11.94
C VAL A 96 -9.81 6.52 -12.73
N SER A 97 -9.65 7.64 -12.02
CA SER A 97 -9.32 8.93 -12.59
C SER A 97 -8.12 9.51 -11.86
N SER A 98 -6.97 9.53 -12.53
CA SER A 98 -5.68 9.91 -11.95
C SER A 98 -5.33 9.08 -10.70
N ALA A 99 -5.48 9.65 -9.51
CA ALA A 99 -5.15 9.05 -8.21
C ALA A 99 -6.39 8.74 -7.36
N THR A 100 -7.60 8.89 -7.93
CA THR A 100 -8.86 8.67 -7.23
C THR A 100 -9.57 7.44 -7.80
N VAL A 101 -10.08 6.60 -6.91
CA VAL A 101 -10.94 5.46 -7.25
C VAL A 101 -12.39 5.88 -7.04
N THR A 102 -13.21 5.87 -8.09
CA THR A 102 -14.66 6.03 -7.94
C THR A 102 -15.30 4.65 -7.93
N TYR A 103 -15.85 4.26 -6.79
CA TYR A 103 -16.65 3.04 -6.62
C TYR A 103 -18.13 3.36 -6.75
N THR A 104 -18.89 2.54 -7.48
CA THR A 104 -20.36 2.61 -7.55
C THR A 104 -20.96 1.32 -7.05
N ALA A 105 -21.74 1.38 -5.98
CA ALA A 105 -22.39 0.21 -5.39
C ALA A 105 -23.49 -0.31 -6.32
N ARG A 106 -23.61 -1.65 -6.45
CA ARG A 106 -24.75 -2.24 -7.17
C ARG A 106 -26.04 -1.89 -6.44
N ASP A 107 -27.02 -1.41 -7.18
CA ASP A 107 -28.34 -1.12 -6.64
C ASP A 107 -28.98 -2.35 -5.99
N GLY A 108 -29.67 -2.14 -4.86
CA GLY A 108 -30.30 -3.18 -4.06
C GLY A 108 -29.35 -4.17 -3.34
N TYR A 109 -28.02 -4.03 -3.46
CA TYR A 109 -27.07 -4.85 -2.70
C TYR A 109 -26.76 -4.23 -1.32
N ALA A 110 -26.64 -5.07 -0.29
CA ALA A 110 -26.10 -4.68 1.01
C ALA A 110 -25.18 -5.80 1.52
N GLY A 111 -24.00 -5.43 1.99
CA GLY A 111 -22.94 -6.37 2.37
C GLY A 111 -21.54 -5.79 2.12
N GLU A 112 -20.52 -6.62 2.30
CA GLU A 112 -19.13 -6.24 2.05
C GLU A 112 -18.75 -6.48 0.58
N ASP A 113 -18.00 -5.54 0.04
CA ASP A 113 -17.37 -5.63 -1.27
C ASP A 113 -15.89 -5.23 -1.15
N GLU A 114 -15.08 -5.70 -2.09
CA GLU A 114 -13.63 -5.50 -2.02
C GLU A 114 -13.03 -5.37 -3.41
N LEU A 115 -12.07 -4.45 -3.56
CA LEU A 115 -11.21 -4.36 -4.74
C LEU A 115 -9.75 -4.29 -4.30
N THR A 116 -8.85 -4.70 -5.19
CA THR A 116 -7.40 -4.55 -5.02
C THR A 116 -6.86 -3.59 -6.06
N TYR A 117 -6.09 -2.60 -5.62
CA TYR A 117 -5.40 -1.67 -6.50
C TYR A 117 -3.89 -1.88 -6.45
N GLU A 118 -3.21 -1.49 -7.53
CA GLU A 118 -1.76 -1.42 -7.64
C GLU A 118 -1.33 0.02 -7.91
N VAL A 119 -0.25 0.45 -7.25
CA VAL A 119 0.41 1.74 -7.52
C VAL A 119 1.82 1.51 -8.02
N SER A 120 2.18 2.23 -9.08
CA SER A 120 3.57 2.35 -9.56
C SER A 120 3.96 3.80 -9.79
N VAL A 121 5.26 4.08 -9.68
CA VAL A 121 5.83 5.42 -9.86
C VAL A 121 6.52 5.52 -11.22
N LYS A 122 5.99 6.37 -12.12
CA LYS A 122 6.46 6.52 -13.50
C LYS A 122 7.92 6.96 -13.54
N GLY A 123 8.70 6.32 -14.43
CA GLY A 123 10.09 6.72 -14.68
C GLY A 123 11.06 6.40 -13.54
N THR A 124 10.65 5.60 -12.55
CA THR A 124 11.51 5.19 -11.44
C THR A 124 11.66 3.67 -11.38
N ALA A 125 12.63 3.20 -10.59
CA ALA A 125 12.81 1.79 -10.29
C ALA A 125 12.15 1.36 -8.96
N VAL A 126 11.27 2.21 -8.39
CA VAL A 126 10.54 1.84 -7.17
C VAL A 126 9.59 0.69 -7.49
N PRO A 127 9.67 -0.45 -6.80
CA PRO A 127 8.76 -1.56 -7.03
C PRO A 127 7.31 -1.13 -6.81
N ALA A 128 6.41 -1.61 -7.68
CA ALA A 128 4.97 -1.43 -7.49
C ALA A 128 4.51 -2.15 -6.22
N ALA A 129 3.41 -1.66 -5.64
CA ALA A 129 2.79 -2.24 -4.46
C ALA A 129 1.28 -2.31 -4.63
N THR A 130 0.65 -3.20 -3.88
CA THR A 130 -0.81 -3.39 -3.89
C THR A 130 -1.40 -3.16 -2.50
N ALA A 131 -2.66 -2.73 -2.47
CA ALA A 131 -3.47 -2.60 -1.26
C ALA A 131 -4.95 -2.82 -1.59
N VAL A 132 -5.75 -2.98 -0.54
CA VAL A 132 -7.14 -3.39 -0.64
C VAL A 132 -8.06 -2.25 -0.18
N VAL A 133 -9.12 -1.98 -0.96
CA VAL A 133 -10.24 -1.14 -0.49
C VAL A 133 -11.38 -2.06 -0.10
N ARG A 134 -11.81 -1.97 1.16
CA ARG A 134 -12.98 -2.68 1.69
C ARG A 134 -14.15 -1.71 1.77
N ILE A 135 -15.27 -2.08 1.15
CA ILE A 135 -16.47 -1.25 1.10
C ILE A 135 -17.62 -1.97 1.78
N THR A 136 -18.16 -1.37 2.84
CA THR A 136 -19.44 -1.81 3.39
C THR A 136 -20.58 -1.10 2.67
N VAL A 137 -21.35 -1.83 1.86
CA VAL A 137 -22.55 -1.32 1.20
C VAL A 137 -23.75 -1.45 2.13
N THR A 138 -24.42 -0.32 2.37
CA THR A 138 -25.62 -0.24 3.20
C THR A 138 -26.90 -0.29 2.39
N ALA A 139 -27.97 -0.75 3.02
CA ALA A 139 -29.31 -0.60 2.46
C ALA A 139 -29.61 0.88 2.15
N PRO A 140 -30.37 1.18 1.08
CA PRO A 140 -30.72 2.54 0.73
C PRO A 140 -31.52 3.21 1.85
N ALA A 141 -31.32 4.51 2.03
CA ALA A 141 -32.13 5.30 2.95
C ALA A 141 -33.60 5.28 2.49
N SER A 142 -34.53 4.98 3.40
CA SER A 142 -35.98 4.96 3.15
C SER A 142 -36.61 6.35 3.21
#